data_AF-A0A4Q0VN17-F1
#
_entry.id   AF-A0A4Q0VN17-F1
#
_cell.length_a   1.000
_cell.length_b   1.000
_cell.length_c   1.000
_cell.angle_alpha   90.00
_cell.angle_beta   90.00
_cell.angle_gamma   90.00
#
_symmetry.space_group_name_H-M   'P 1'
#
loop_
_entity.id
_entity.type
_entity.pdbx_description
1 polymer ?
#
loop_
_entity_poly.entity_id
_entity_poly.type
_entity_poly.pdbx_seq_one_letter_code
_entity_poly.pdbx_strand_id
1 'polypeptide(L)' 'MLSNIGIPGLILILIIALIIFGPSKLPEIGRAFGRTLTEFKSATRELVASNDEEKEEKKN' A
#
# COMPACT_ATOMS: atom_id res chain seq x y z
N MET A 1 21.38 -6.59 -20.83
CA MET A 1 22.24 -5.52 -20.29
C MET A 1 21.61 -4.80 -19.10
N LEU A 2 20.30 -4.47 -19.12
CA LEU A 2 19.61 -3.84 -17.98
C LEU A 2 19.42 -4.77 -16.76
N SER A 3 19.30 -6.08 -16.95
CA SER A 3 19.12 -7.03 -15.83
C SER A 3 20.37 -7.21 -14.95
N ASN A 4 21.55 -6.77 -15.40
CA ASN A 4 22.78 -6.80 -14.62
C ASN A 4 22.92 -5.59 -13.67
N ILE A 5 22.01 -4.63 -13.76
CA ILE A 5 22.04 -3.40 -12.95
C ILE A 5 21.53 -3.66 -11.52
N GLY A 6 20.71 -4.71 -11.32
CA GLY A 6 20.37 -5.27 -10.01
C GLY A 6 19.95 -4.26 -8.94
N ILE A 7 20.17 -4.63 -7.68
CA ILE A 7 19.98 -3.73 -6.53
C ILE A 7 20.81 -2.44 -6.62
N PRO A 8 22.07 -2.44 -7.11
CA PRO A 8 22.86 -1.22 -7.22
C PRO A 8 22.21 -0.10 -8.04
N GLY A 9 21.59 -0.40 -9.18
CA GLY A 9 20.94 0.65 -9.97
C GLY A 9 19.59 1.10 -9.41
N LEU A 10 18.88 0.23 -8.70
CA LEU A 10 17.71 0.64 -7.94
C LEU A 10 18.09 1.72 -6.90
N ILE A 11 19.22 1.51 -6.19
CA ILE A 11 19.75 2.48 -5.23
C ILE A 11 20.09 3.81 -5.91
N LEU A 12 20.71 3.78 -7.09
CA LEU A 12 21.03 5.00 -7.84
C LEU A 12 19.76 5.79 -8.21
N ILE A 13 18.73 5.10 -8.69
CA ILE A 13 17.42 5.72 -8.98
C ILE A 13 16.80 6.31 -7.72
N LEU A 14 16.84 5.58 -6.60
CA LEU A 14 16.35 6.08 -5.32
C LEU A 14 17.10 7.33 -4.88
N ILE A 15 18.43 7.38 -5.00
CA ILE A 15 19.20 8.58 -4.67
C ILE A 15 18.75 9.79 -5.50
N ILE A 16 18.57 9.63 -6.81
CA ILE A 16 18.09 10.72 -7.67
C ILE A 16 16.69 11.16 -7.26
N ALA A 17 15.77 10.22 -7.02
CA ALA A 17 14.43 10.51 -6.53
C ALA A 17 14.46 11.23 -5.18
N LEU A 18 15.35 10.81 -4.27
CA LEU A 18 15.55 11.42 -2.96
C LEU A 18 16.12 12.84 -3.03
N ILE A 19 16.92 13.17 -4.04
CA ILE A 19 17.40 14.53 -4.26
C ILE A 19 16.25 15.44 -4.73
N ILE A 20 15.38 14.94 -5.61
CA ILE A 20 14.24 15.71 -6.15
C ILE A 20 13.14 15.88 -5.09
N PHE A 21 12.75 14.78 -4.43
CA PHE A 21 11.64 14.76 -3.49
C PHE A 21 12.07 15.01 -2.04
N GLY A 22 13.30 14.67 -1.67
CA GLY A 22 13.79 14.70 -0.28
C GLY A 22 13.55 13.39 0.48
N PRO A 23 14.45 12.99 1.39
CA PRO A 23 14.35 11.74 2.16
C PRO A 23 13.19 11.68 3.14
N SER A 24 12.66 12.82 3.57
CA SER A 24 11.52 12.87 4.47
C SER A 24 10.17 12.64 3.77
N LYS A 25 10.09 12.91 2.45
CA LYS A 25 8.81 12.81 1.72
C LYS A 25 8.36 11.38 1.48
N LEU A 26 9.28 10.45 1.19
CA LEU A 26 8.90 9.05 0.96
C LEU A 26 8.27 8.40 2.22
N PRO A 27 8.86 8.53 3.43
CA PRO A 27 8.22 8.06 4.67
C PRO A 27 6.89 8.75 4.97
N GLU A 28 6.80 10.06 4.71
CA GLU A 28 5.57 10.83 4.94
C GLU A 28 4.42 10.33 4.06
N ILE A 29 4.66 10.16 2.76
CA ILE A 29 3.70 9.59 1.81
C ILE A 29 3.34 8.16 2.20
N GLY A 30 4.32 7.34 2.59
CA GLY A 30 4.08 5.97 3.04
C GLY A 30 3.20 5.90 4.29
N ARG A 31 3.39 6.82 5.25
CA ARG A 31 2.54 6.92 6.45
C ARG A 31 1.12 7.33 6.11
N ALA A 32 0.95 8.34 5.25
CA ALA A 32 -0.37 8.79 4.81
C ALA A 32 -1.11 7.68 4.05
N PHE A 33 -0.47 7.08 3.06
CA PHE A 33 -1.01 5.96 2.29
C PHE A 33 -1.31 4.74 3.17
N GLY A 34 -0.45 4.43 4.13
CA GLY A 34 -0.64 3.33 5.07
C GLY A 34 -1.86 3.51 5.97
N ARG A 35 -2.15 4.74 6.41
CA ARG A 35 -3.39 5.04 7.15
C ARG A 35 -4.62 4.79 6.28
N THR A 36 -4.63 5.33 5.06
CA THR A 36 -5.72 5.10 4.08
C THR A 36 -5.92 3.62 3.81
N LEU A 37 -4.86 2.85 3.59
CA LEU A 37 -4.95 1.42 3.31
C LEU A 37 -5.48 0.62 4.51
N THR A 38 -5.14 1.05 5.73
CA THR A 38 -5.64 0.45 6.97
C THR A 38 -7.14 0.69 7.12
N GLU A 39 -7.60 1.92 6.92
CA GLU A 39 -9.03 2.27 6.97
C GLU A 39 -9.81 1.56 5.87
N PHE A 40 -9.28 1.53 4.64
CA PHE A 40 -9.89 0.82 3.53
C PHE A 40 -10.02 -0.68 3.81
N LYS A 41 -9.00 -1.31 4.39
CA LYS A 41 -9.05 -2.72 4.80
C LYS A 41 -10.14 -2.97 5.84
N SER A 42 -10.26 -2.10 6.85
CA SER A 42 -11.28 -2.23 7.89
C SER A 42 -12.69 -2.11 7.32
N ALA A 43 -12.94 -1.09 6.49
CA ALA A 43 -14.22 -0.89 5.83
C ALA A 43 -14.59 -2.06 4.90
N THR A 44 -13.62 -2.56 4.12
CA THR A 44 -13.84 -3.72 3.26
C THR A 44 -14.18 -4.97 4.08
N ARG A 45 -13.51 -5.18 5.23
CA ARG A 45 -13.79 -6.32 6.10
C ARG A 45 -15.19 -6.27 6.70
N GLU A 46 -15.66 -5.09 7.09
CA GLU A 46 -17.01 -4.87 7.60
C GLU A 46 -18.06 -5.17 6.53
N LEU A 47 -17.87 -4.65 5.31
CA LEU A 47 -18.76 -4.93 4.17
C LEU A 47 -18.83 -6.42 3.81
N VAL A 48 -17.70 -7.14 3.86
CA VAL A 48 -17.66 -8.57 3.59
C VAL A 48 -18.35 -9.36 4.72
N ALA A 49 -18.11 -9.00 5.98
CA ALA A 49 -18.73 -9.66 7.13
C ALA A 49 -20.26 -9.50 7.14
N SER A 50 -20.78 -8.29 6.88
CA SER A 50 -22.22 -8.05 6.77
C SER A 50 -22.89 -8.85 5.65
N ASN A 51 -22.17 -9.09 4.55
CA ASN A 51 -22.68 -9.86 3.42
C ASN A 51 -22.64 -11.38 3.64
N ASP A 52 -21.83 -11.87 4.58
CA ASP A 52 -21.82 -13.27 4.99
C ASP A 52 -22.94 -13.55 6.03
N GLU A 53 -23.23 -12.59 6.93
CA GLU A 53 -24.34 -12.68 7.91
C GLU A 53 -25.73 -12.66 7.22
N GLU A 54 -25.93 -11.82 6.20
CA GLU A 54 -27.20 -11.79 5.42
C GLU A 54 -27.45 -13.08 4.61
N LYS A 55 -26.41 -13.86 4.31
CA LYS A 55 -26.55 -15.14 3.58
C LYS A 55 -26.97 -16.31 4.46
N GLU A 56 -26.68 -16.27 5.77
CA GLU A 56 -27.08 -17.33 6.69
C GLU A 56 -28.55 -17.22 7.13
N GLU A 57 -29.10 -16.00 7.24
CA GLU A 57 -30.53 -15.80 7.59
C GLU A 57 -31.51 -16.19 6.47
N LYS A 58 -31.11 -16.10 5.19
CA LYS A 58 -31.99 -16.47 4.06
C LYS A 58 -32.05 -17.97 3.74
N LYS A 59 -31.33 -18.81 4.49
CA LYS A 59 -31.25 -20.26 4.26
C LYS A 59 -32.08 -21.09 5.26
N ASN A 60 -32.73 -20.46 6.24
CA ASN A 60 -33.57 -21.13 7.25
C ASN A 60 -35.06 -20.90 7.01
#